data_AF-A0A948N7V3-F1
#
_entry.id   AF-A0A948N7V3-F1
#
_cell.length_a   1.000
_cell.length_b   1.000
_cell.length_c   1.000
_cell.angle_alpha   90.00
_cell.angle_beta   90.00
_cell.angle_gamma   90.00
#
_symmetry.space_group_name_H-M   'P 1'
#
loop_
_entity.id
_entity.type
_entity.pdbx_description
1 polymer ?
#
loop_
_entity_poly.entity_id
_entity_poly.type
_entity_poly.pdbx_seq_one_letter_code
_entity_poly.pdbx_strand_id
1 'polypeptide(L)' 'MAIGLGLGLAAGPASAAVTGDPVRLDSGEVSGAWRENAAVRAYLGIPFAAPPVGDLRWRPPR' A
#
# COMPACT_ATOMS: atom_id res chain seq x y z
N MET A 1 -49.17 -5.04 -10.30
CA MET A 1 -47.95 -4.54 -9.63
C MET A 1 -47.06 -5.74 -9.32
N ALA A 2 -45.93 -5.88 -10.01
CA ALA A 2 -44.85 -6.76 -9.60
C ALA A 2 -43.54 -6.15 -10.12
N ILE A 3 -42.60 -6.01 -9.20
CA ILE A 3 -41.29 -5.35 -9.31
C ILE A 3 -40.26 -6.46 -9.55
N GLY A 4 -39.21 -6.23 -10.33
CA GLY A 4 -38.07 -7.16 -10.42
C GLY A 4 -36.89 -6.48 -11.12
N LEU A 5 -36.14 -5.62 -10.42
CA LEU A 5 -34.87 -5.94 -9.73
C LEU A 5 -33.72 -6.22 -10.72
N GLY A 6 -33.06 -5.13 -11.14
CA GLY A 6 -31.80 -5.20 -11.89
C GLY A 6 -30.61 -5.36 -10.95
N LEU A 7 -29.86 -6.45 -11.10
CA LEU A 7 -28.62 -6.69 -10.35
C LEU A 7 -27.44 -6.09 -11.14
N GLY A 8 -27.06 -4.86 -10.81
CA GLY A 8 -25.81 -4.27 -11.26
C GLY A 8 -24.65 -4.71 -10.37
N LEU A 9 -23.77 -5.59 -10.85
CA LEU A 9 -22.48 -5.83 -10.20
C LEU A 9 -21.56 -4.63 -10.43
N ALA A 10 -21.44 -3.77 -9.43
CA ALA A 10 -20.36 -2.79 -9.37
C ALA A 10 -19.09 -3.50 -8.89
N ALA A 11 -18.17 -3.81 -9.81
CA ALA A 11 -16.83 -4.24 -9.46
C ALA A 11 -16.04 -3.04 -8.92
N GLY A 12 -15.95 -2.94 -7.59
CA GLY A 12 -15.02 -2.02 -6.93
C GLY A 12 -13.57 -2.42 -7.17
N PRO A 13 -12.59 -1.49 -7.04
CA PRO A 13 -11.19 -1.83 -7.24
C PRO A 13 -10.77 -2.90 -6.22
N ALA A 14 -10.30 -4.04 -6.75
CA ALA A 14 -9.71 -5.09 -5.92
C ALA A 14 -8.44 -4.53 -5.28
N SER A 15 -8.48 -4.32 -3.96
CA SER A 15 -7.27 -4.08 -3.18
C SER A 15 -6.41 -5.33 -3.27
N ALA A 16 -5.22 -5.23 -3.87
CA ALA A 16 -4.30 -6.36 -3.92
C ALA A 16 -3.93 -6.72 -2.48
N ALA A 17 -4.34 -7.91 -2.05
CA ALA A 17 -4.00 -8.42 -0.73
C ALA A 17 -2.47 -8.46 -0.61
N VAL A 18 -1.96 -7.84 0.46
CA VAL A 18 -0.56 -7.88 0.81
C VAL A 18 -0.22 -9.32 1.22
N THR A 19 0.36 -10.10 0.31
CA THR A 19 0.77 -11.48 0.60
C THR A 19 1.97 -11.47 1.55
N GLY A 20 1.76 -11.78 2.83
CA GLY A 20 2.81 -11.87 3.86
C GLY A 20 2.30 -11.64 5.29
N ASP A 21 3.23 -11.55 6.23
CA ASP A 21 3.04 -11.03 7.60
C ASP A 21 3.50 -9.57 7.61
N PRO A 22 2.60 -8.60 7.36
CA PRO A 22 2.97 -7.20 7.23
C PRO A 22 3.44 -6.62 8.57
N VAL A 23 4.48 -5.78 8.50
CA VAL A 23 5.00 -5.08 9.68
C VAL A 23 4.33 -3.74 9.78
N ARG A 24 3.84 -3.40 10.97
CA ARG A 24 3.26 -2.10 11.28
C ARG A 24 4.36 -1.09 11.58
N LEU A 25 4.33 0.02 10.85
CA LEU A 25 5.10 1.25 11.08
C LEU A 25 4.14 2.37 11.49
N ASP A 26 4.69 3.48 11.99
CA ASP A 26 3.90 4.70 12.26
C ASP A 26 3.25 5.27 10.99
N SER A 27 3.87 5.02 9.83
CA SER A 27 3.41 5.46 8.51
C SER A 27 2.43 4.50 7.82
N GLY A 28 2.14 3.33 8.41
CA GLY A 28 1.25 2.32 7.83
C GLY A 28 1.82 0.90 7.87
N GLU A 29 1.18 -0.02 7.17
CA GLU A 29 1.62 -1.41 7.06
C GLU A 29 2.50 -1.62 5.83
N VAL A 30 3.57 -2.39 5.98
CA VAL A 30 4.50 -2.70 4.87
C VAL A 30 4.77 -4.20 4.82
N SER A 31 4.70 -4.77 3.61
CA SER A 31 5.23 -6.10 3.32
C SER A 31 6.65 -6.08 2.80
N GLY A 32 7.42 -7.07 3.22
CA GLY A 32 8.71 -7.40 2.64
C GLY A 32 8.65 -8.70 1.86
N ALA A 33 9.75 -9.02 1.18
CA ALA A 33 9.93 -10.29 0.50
C ALA A 33 11.06 -11.09 1.16
N TRP A 34 10.87 -12.40 1.30
CA TRP A 34 11.95 -13.31 1.67
C TRP A 34 13.03 -13.33 0.58
N ARG A 35 14.29 -13.33 1.02
CA ARG A 35 15.50 -13.38 0.20
C ARG A 35 16.51 -14.33 0.84
N GLU A 36 17.58 -14.65 0.12
CA GLU A 36 18.68 -15.49 0.60
C GLU A 36 18.18 -16.82 1.18
N ASN A 37 17.41 -17.58 0.38
CA ASN A 37 16.79 -18.84 0.81
C ASN A 37 15.95 -18.69 2.10
N ALA A 38 15.19 -17.59 2.19
CA ALA A 38 14.36 -17.23 3.35
C ALA A 38 15.14 -16.95 4.64
N ALA A 39 16.44 -16.65 4.57
CA ALA A 39 17.24 -16.23 5.71
C ALA A 39 16.92 -14.79 6.16
N VAL A 40 16.58 -13.91 5.21
CA VAL A 40 16.32 -12.49 5.48
C VAL A 40 15.05 -12.01 4.80
N ARG A 41 14.41 -11.01 5.40
CA ARG A 41 13.24 -10.33 4.83
C ARG A 41 13.62 -8.91 4.42
N ALA A 42 13.51 -8.60 3.14
CA ALA A 42 13.88 -7.31 2.58
C ALA A 42 12.63 -6.43 2.38
N TYR A 43 12.70 -5.19 2.85
CA TYR A 43 11.67 -4.16 2.71
C TYR A 43 12.26 -2.98 1.93
N LEU A 44 11.73 -2.70 0.74
CA LEU A 44 12.34 -1.78 -0.21
C LEU A 44 11.38 -0.63 -0.52
N GLY A 45 11.93 0.57 -0.75
CA GLY A 45 11.16 1.74 -1.16
C GLY A 45 10.27 2.35 -0.07
N ILE A 46 10.55 2.09 1.21
CA ILE A 46 9.79 2.70 2.31
C ILE A 46 10.07 4.22 2.33
N PRO A 47 9.04 5.08 2.17
CA PRO A 47 9.21 6.52 2.27
C PRO A 47 9.48 6.91 3.73
N PHE A 48 10.49 7.76 3.94
CA PHE A 48 10.82 8.31 5.26
C PHE A 48 10.57 9.82 5.37
N ALA A 49 10.24 10.45 4.25
CA ALA A 49 9.93 11.87 4.15
C ALA A 49 8.97 12.10 2.98
N ALA A 50 8.26 13.22 3.00
CA ALA A 50 7.47 13.71 1.89
C ALA A 50 8.36 14.06 0.68
N PRO A 51 7.91 13.80 -0.57
CA PRO A 51 8.66 14.19 -1.76
C PRO A 51 8.93 15.71 -1.81
N PRO A 52 10.19 16.17 -2.03
CA PRO A 52 10.57 17.58 -1.95
C PRO A 52 10.24 18.35 -3.24
N VAL A 53 8.99 18.27 -3.69
CA VAL A 53 8.48 18.87 -4.93
C VAL A 53 7.56 20.07 -4.65
N GLY A 54 7.33 20.91 -5.67
CA GLY A 54 6.47 22.10 -5.54
C GLY A 54 6.97 23.05 -4.45
N ASP A 55 6.08 23.43 -3.53
CA ASP A 55 6.39 24.32 -2.41
C ASP A 55 7.38 23.72 -1.40
N LEU A 56 7.58 22.39 -1.41
CA LEU A 56 8.57 21.74 -0.55
C LEU A 56 9.99 21.82 -1.12
N ARG A 57 10.16 22.31 -2.34
CA ARG A 57 11.49 22.46 -2.94
C ARG A 57 12.32 23.44 -2.11
N TRP A 58 13.57 23.07 -1.83
CA TRP A 58 14.51 23.85 -1.02
C TRP A 58 14.09 24.05 0.45
N ARG A 59 13.14 23.26 0.95
CA ARG A 59 12.76 23.23 2.37
C ARG A 59 13.35 22.01 3.07
N PRO A 60 13.49 22.03 4.42
CA PRO A 60 13.84 20.84 5.18
C PRO A 60 12.84 19.69 4.91
N PRO A 61 13.30 18.43 4.98
CA PRO A 61 12.43 17.27 4.81
C PRO A 61 11.32 17.26 5.87
N ARG A 62 10.16 16.74 5.48
CA ARG A 62 8.95 16.63 6.31
C ARG A 62 8.49 15.18 6.38
#